data_AF-A0A059X490-F1
#
_entry.id   AF-A0A059X490-F1
#
_cell.length_a   1.000
_cell.length_b   1.000
_cell.length_c   1.000
_cell.angle_alpha   90.00
_cell.angle_beta   90.00
_cell.angle_gamma   90.00
#
_symmetry.space_group_name_H-M   'P 1'
#
loop_
_entity.id
_entity.type
_entity.pdbx_description
1 polymer ?
#
loop_
_entity_poly.entity_id
_entity_poly.type
_entity_poly.pdbx_seq_one_letter_code
_entity_poly.pdbx_strand_id
1 'polypeptide(L)'
;DKNRKKVKLARVSKEQMGWSCHQWQEDLDEKYGAVNIAHGIDRVQAALDRELRELLKIESRDIFFNVPAKKIYIDFMEEIGDMFARLFAFANHPDIFVDIQAHYWRRYGKGCPRCHKMPCACPPSWFKKHGTP
;
A
#
# COMPACT_ATOMS: atom_id res chain seq x y z
N ASP A 1 -0.30 -18.91 6.74
CA ASP A 1 0.19 -18.54 8.07
C ASP A 1 -0.95 -18.70 9.07
N LYS A 2 -0.90 -19.67 9.98
CA LYS A 2 -2.08 -20.12 10.77
C LYS A 2 -2.22 -19.42 12.14
N ASN A 3 -1.61 -18.25 12.33
CA ASN A 3 -1.50 -17.66 13.67
C ASN A 3 -1.73 -16.14 13.77
N ARG A 4 -2.44 -15.51 12.83
CA ARG A 4 -3.05 -14.21 13.11
C ARG A 4 -4.15 -14.44 14.17
N LYS A 5 -3.82 -14.23 15.45
CA LYS A 5 -4.81 -14.18 16.53
C LYS A 5 -5.92 -13.22 16.09
N LYS A 6 -7.19 -13.55 16.34
CA LYS A 6 -8.31 -12.65 16.04
C LYS A 6 -8.08 -11.30 16.72
N VAL A 7 -7.61 -10.32 15.97
CA VAL A 7 -7.40 -8.96 16.47
C VAL A 7 -8.78 -8.33 16.59
N LYS A 8 -9.06 -7.72 17.75
CA LYS A 8 -10.27 -6.92 17.90
C LYS A 8 -10.12 -5.69 17.00
N LEU A 9 -10.92 -5.62 15.94
CA LEU A 9 -10.90 -4.48 15.01
C LEU A 9 -11.28 -3.19 15.74
N ALA A 10 -10.50 -2.14 15.51
CA ALA A 10 -10.83 -0.79 15.98
C ALA A 10 -12.05 -0.26 15.21
N ARG A 11 -12.80 0.65 15.85
CA ARG A 11 -13.84 1.41 15.15
C ARG A 11 -13.19 2.46 14.25
N VAL A 12 -13.76 2.68 13.08
CA VAL A 12 -13.35 3.75 12.18
C VAL A 12 -13.57 5.11 12.86
N SER A 13 -12.53 5.94 12.95
CA SER A 13 -12.64 7.31 13.44
C SER A 13 -13.00 8.25 12.30
N LYS A 14 -14.04 9.07 12.48
CA LYS A 14 -14.44 10.08 11.48
C LYS A 14 -13.33 11.09 11.20
N GLU A 15 -12.55 11.42 12.23
CA GLU A 15 -11.41 12.32 12.12
C GLU A 15 -10.31 11.71 11.25
N GLN A 16 -9.97 10.44 11.51
CA GLN A 16 -8.93 9.74 10.75
C GLN A 16 -9.30 9.54 9.28
N MET A 17 -10.60 9.44 8.95
CA MET A 17 -11.03 9.41 7.53
C MET A 17 -10.69 10.71 6.77
N GLY A 18 -10.49 11.83 7.47
CA GLY A 18 -10.07 13.10 6.89
C GLY A 18 -8.55 13.30 6.86
N TRP A 19 -7.77 12.35 7.37
CA TRP A 19 -6.32 12.47 7.41
C TRP A 19 -5.70 12.44 6.02
N SER A 20 -4.71 13.31 5.85
CA SER A 20 -3.79 13.27 4.73
C SER A 20 -2.90 12.02 4.79
N CYS A 21 -2.26 11.66 3.68
CA CYS A 21 -1.32 10.54 3.65
C CYS A 21 -0.14 10.78 4.62
N HIS A 22 0.29 12.04 4.77
CA HIS A 22 1.32 12.42 5.73
C HIS A 22 0.90 12.11 7.18
N GLN A 23 -0.32 12.47 7.57
CA GLN A 23 -0.84 12.19 8.93
C GLN A 23 -0.94 10.69 9.22
N TRP A 24 -1.36 9.89 8.23
CA TRP A 24 -1.37 8.44 8.38
C TRP A 24 0.05 7.85 8.51
N GLN A 25 1.02 8.42 7.79
CA GLN A 25 2.42 8.03 7.87
C GLN A 25 3.03 8.37 9.24
N GLU A 26 2.74 9.56 9.80
CA GLU A 26 3.16 9.98 11.14
C GLU A 26 2.54 9.12 12.25
N ASP A 27 1.22 8.86 12.18
CA ASP A 27 0.52 8.02 13.18
C ASP A 27 1.09 6.60 13.26
N LEU A 28 1.51 6.03 12.12
CA LEU A 28 2.16 4.73 12.12
C LEU A 28 3.56 4.80 12.75
N ASP A 29 4.31 5.88 12.48
CA ASP A 29 5.63 6.07 13.08
C ASP A 29 5.55 6.22 14.60
N GLU A 30 4.57 6.98 15.09
CA GLU A 30 4.33 7.16 16.52
C GLU A 30 4.10 5.82 17.22
N LYS A 31 3.34 4.91 16.59
CA LYS A 31 2.99 3.60 17.18
C LYS A 31 4.07 2.55 17.03
N TYR A 32 4.77 2.53 15.89
CA TYR A 32 5.60 1.39 15.48
C TYR A 32 7.03 1.76 15.10
N GLY A 33 7.36 3.05 14.97
CA GLY A 33 8.65 3.55 14.50
C GLY A 33 9.82 3.01 15.30
N ALA A 34 9.76 3.09 16.64
CA ALA A 34 10.82 2.60 17.51
C ALA A 34 11.11 1.09 17.31
N VAL A 35 10.06 0.29 17.14
CA VAL A 35 10.18 -1.16 16.91
C VAL A 35 10.71 -1.45 15.51
N ASN A 36 10.25 -0.71 14.50
CA ASN A 36 10.72 -0.84 13.12
C ASN A 36 12.22 -0.50 13.00
N ILE A 37 12.66 0.58 13.67
CA ILE A 37 14.08 0.96 13.76
C ILE A 37 14.89 -0.14 14.44
N ALA A 38 14.42 -0.66 15.57
CA ALA A 38 15.11 -1.73 16.30
C ALA A 38 15.24 -3.04 15.50
N HIS A 39 14.33 -3.27 14.55
CA HIS A 39 14.39 -4.43 13.64
C HIS A 39 15.37 -4.25 12.47
N GLY A 40 15.70 -3.00 12.13
CA GLY A 40 16.51 -2.65 10.98
C GLY A 40 15.74 -2.74 9.66
N ILE A 41 16.24 -2.00 8.67
CA ILE A 41 15.60 -1.80 7.36
C ILE A 41 15.33 -3.11 6.62
N ASP A 42 16.25 -4.07 6.66
CA ASP A 42 16.10 -5.34 5.94
C ASP A 42 14.88 -6.13 6.41
N ARG A 43 14.59 -6.11 7.71
CA ARG A 43 13.42 -6.78 8.27
C ARG A 43 12.12 -6.05 7.93
N VAL A 44 12.16 -4.72 7.92
CA VAL A 44 11.01 -3.89 7.53
C VAL A 44 10.69 -4.12 6.05
N GLN A 45 11.70 -4.16 5.19
CA GLN A 45 11.55 -4.50 3.77
C GLN A 45 11.02 -5.92 3.58
N ALA A 46 11.58 -6.91 4.28
CA ALA A 46 11.10 -8.29 4.20
C ALA A 46 9.64 -8.45 4.68
N ALA A 47 9.18 -7.59 5.60
CA ALA A 47 7.78 -7.52 6.01
C ALA A 47 6.90 -6.94 4.90
N LEU A 48 7.30 -5.84 4.26
CA LEU A 48 6.61 -5.27 3.10
C LEU A 48 6.48 -6.29 1.95
N ASP A 49 7.58 -6.97 1.61
CA ASP A 49 7.59 -8.00 0.57
C ASP A 49 6.66 -9.18 0.88
N ARG A 50 6.45 -9.46 2.18
CA ARG A 50 5.53 -10.52 2.61
C ARG A 50 4.10 -10.15 2.32
N GLU A 51 3.65 -8.95 2.72
CA GLU A 51 2.25 -8.53 2.49
C GLU A 51 1.96 -8.43 0.99
N LEU A 52 2.93 -7.98 0.19
CA LEU A 52 2.80 -8.00 -1.28
C LEU A 52 2.55 -9.42 -1.80
N ARG A 53 3.29 -10.42 -1.29
CA ARG A 53 3.08 -11.83 -1.66
C ARG A 53 1.75 -12.40 -1.13
N GLU A 54 1.24 -11.91 -0.01
CA GLU A 54 -0.06 -12.33 0.52
C GLU A 54 -1.20 -11.80 -0.36
N LEU A 55 -1.13 -10.52 -0.76
CA LEU A 55 -2.05 -9.91 -1.71
C LEU A 55 -2.09 -10.68 -3.05
N LEU A 56 -0.94 -10.99 -3.64
CA LEU A 56 -0.84 -11.75 -4.91
C LEU A 56 -1.38 -13.19 -4.79
N LYS A 57 -1.39 -13.78 -3.60
CA LYS A 57 -1.96 -15.13 -3.39
C LYS A 57 -3.48 -15.14 -3.42
N ILE A 58 -4.15 -14.00 -3.24
CA ILE A 58 -5.62 -13.95 -3.29
C ILE A 58 -6.10 -14.17 -4.73
N GLU A 59 -5.46 -13.52 -5.71
CA GLU A 59 -5.78 -13.69 -7.14
C GLU A 59 -5.66 -15.16 -7.59
N SER A 60 -4.64 -15.86 -7.09
CA SER A 60 -4.46 -17.29 -7.43
C SER A 60 -5.49 -18.21 -6.75
N ARG A 61 -6.12 -17.81 -5.64
CA ARG A 61 -7.11 -18.67 -4.96
C ARG A 61 -8.47 -18.69 -5.63
N ASP A 62 -8.87 -17.59 -6.27
CA ASP A 62 -10.15 -17.50 -6.98
C ASP A 62 -10.20 -18.50 -8.15
N ILE A 63 -9.09 -18.60 -8.90
CA ILE A 63 -8.97 -19.46 -10.08
C ILE A 63 -9.03 -20.96 -9.75
N PHE A 64 -8.50 -21.38 -8.59
CA PHE A 64 -8.31 -22.80 -8.28
C PHE A 64 -9.29 -23.41 -7.27
N PHE A 65 -9.97 -22.60 -6.44
CA PHE A 65 -10.66 -23.13 -5.25
C PHE A 65 -12.13 -22.71 -5.09
N ASN A 66 -12.74 -22.04 -6.09
CA ASN A 66 -14.14 -21.61 -6.06
C ASN A 66 -14.52 -20.91 -4.74
N VAL A 67 -13.67 -19.98 -4.31
CA VAL A 67 -13.82 -19.28 -3.04
C VAL A 67 -14.98 -18.29 -3.16
N PRO A 68 -15.87 -18.16 -2.15
CA PRO A 68 -16.94 -17.17 -2.21
C PRO A 68 -16.40 -15.74 -2.41
N ALA A 69 -16.96 -15.00 -3.36
CA ALA A 69 -16.54 -13.63 -3.69
C ALA A 69 -16.46 -12.69 -2.47
N LYS A 70 -17.39 -12.83 -1.52
CA LYS A 70 -17.36 -12.07 -0.25
C LYS A 70 -16.10 -12.32 0.56
N LYS A 71 -15.62 -13.57 0.60
CA LYS A 71 -14.38 -13.91 1.31
C LYS A 71 -13.17 -13.32 0.59
N ILE A 72 -13.13 -13.40 -0.74
CA ILE A 72 -12.07 -12.80 -1.56
C ILE A 72 -11.98 -11.31 -1.28
N TYR A 73 -13.12 -10.60 -1.27
CA TYR A 73 -13.17 -9.17 -0.97
C TYR A 73 -12.63 -8.83 0.43
N ILE A 74 -13.02 -9.60 1.45
CA ILE A 74 -12.53 -9.39 2.83
C ILE A 74 -11.02 -9.61 2.91
N ASP A 75 -10.52 -10.72 2.37
CA ASP A 75 -9.09 -11.02 2.32
C ASP A 75 -8.35 -9.86 1.60
N PHE A 76 -8.87 -9.37 0.47
CA PHE A 76 -8.26 -8.24 -0.26
C PHE A 76 -8.16 -6.97 0.58
N MET A 77 -9.23 -6.61 1.30
CA MET A 77 -9.21 -5.42 2.14
C MET A 77 -8.18 -5.53 3.28
N GLU A 78 -8.05 -6.71 3.89
CA GLU A 78 -7.08 -6.95 4.96
C GLU A 78 -5.65 -6.80 4.42
N GLU A 79 -5.32 -7.48 3.32
CA GLU A 79 -3.96 -7.45 2.77
C GLU A 79 -3.58 -6.06 2.18
N ILE A 80 -4.54 -5.32 1.63
CA ILE A 80 -4.31 -3.92 1.21
C ILE A 80 -4.00 -3.04 2.42
N GLY A 81 -4.73 -3.22 3.53
CA GLY A 81 -4.48 -2.49 4.78
C GLY A 81 -3.09 -2.76 5.34
N ASP A 82 -2.67 -4.03 5.36
CA ASP A 82 -1.33 -4.40 5.82
C ASP A 82 -0.23 -3.88 4.91
N MET A 83 -0.42 -3.99 3.59
CA MET A 83 0.52 -3.44 2.62
C MET A 83 0.69 -1.93 2.81
N PHE A 84 -0.41 -1.21 3.05
CA PHE A 84 -0.36 0.23 3.32
C PHE A 84 0.43 0.55 4.60
N ALA A 85 0.19 -0.19 5.68
CA ALA A 85 0.95 -0.04 6.93
C ALA A 85 2.44 -0.38 6.74
N ARG A 86 2.79 -1.45 6.02
CA ARG A 86 4.20 -1.80 5.78
C ARG A 86 4.91 -0.81 4.86
N LEU A 87 4.20 -0.21 3.91
CA LEU A 87 4.77 0.84 3.05
C LEU A 87 5.20 2.04 3.88
N PHE A 88 4.36 2.49 4.82
CA PHE A 88 4.71 3.56 5.75
C PHE A 88 5.84 3.18 6.70
N ALA A 89 5.83 1.95 7.24
CA ALA A 89 6.94 1.47 8.08
C ALA A 89 8.29 1.55 7.33
N PHE A 90 8.30 1.14 6.06
CA PHE A 90 9.48 1.23 5.21
C PHE A 90 9.87 2.68 4.89
N ALA A 91 8.88 3.51 4.53
CA ALA A 91 9.09 4.92 4.22
C ALA A 91 9.53 5.77 5.42
N ASN A 92 9.17 5.38 6.64
CA ASN A 92 9.59 6.06 7.87
C ASN A 92 10.97 5.63 8.36
N HIS A 93 11.53 4.53 7.86
CA HIS A 93 12.80 4.03 8.35
C HIS A 93 13.92 5.07 8.07
N PRO A 94 14.77 5.43 9.07
CA PRO A 94 15.73 6.53 8.94
C PRO A 94 16.78 6.32 7.83
N ASP A 95 17.10 5.07 7.49
CA ASP A 95 18.02 4.74 6.40
C ASP A 95 17.49 5.10 4.99
N ILE A 96 16.18 5.34 4.85
CA ILE A 96 15.54 5.69 3.57
C ILE A 96 14.77 7.01 3.64
N PHE A 97 13.98 7.19 4.69
CA PHE A 97 13.05 8.29 4.96
C PHE A 97 12.44 8.98 3.73
N VAL A 98 11.17 8.67 3.43
CA VAL A 98 10.41 9.26 2.33
C VAL A 98 9.07 9.78 2.82
N ASP A 99 8.85 11.09 2.76
CA ASP A 99 7.50 11.65 2.82
C ASP A 99 6.76 11.32 1.53
N ILE A 100 5.87 10.35 1.59
CA ILE A 100 5.15 9.82 0.41
C ILE A 100 4.26 10.89 -0.20
N GLN A 101 3.58 11.69 0.63
CA GLN A 101 2.68 12.73 0.15
C GLN A 101 3.46 13.84 -0.57
N ALA A 102 4.55 14.31 0.02
CA ALA A 102 5.41 15.31 -0.60
C ALA A 102 6.02 14.77 -1.90
N HIS A 103 6.48 13.51 -1.91
CA HIS A 103 6.99 12.87 -3.12
C HIS A 103 5.92 12.77 -4.21
N TYR A 104 4.69 12.38 -3.86
CA TYR A 104 3.57 12.33 -4.79
C TYR A 104 3.32 13.71 -5.43
N TRP A 105 3.24 14.76 -4.63
CA TRP A 105 3.02 16.12 -5.15
C TRP A 105 4.17 16.60 -6.04
N ARG A 106 5.43 16.32 -5.68
CA ARG A 106 6.59 16.64 -6.53
C ARG A 106 6.52 15.94 -7.88
N ARG A 107 6.05 14.69 -7.88
CA ARG A 107 6.02 13.85 -9.09
C ARG A 107 4.81 14.14 -9.98
N TYR A 108 3.62 14.26 -9.39
CA TYR A 108 2.33 14.24 -10.08
C TYR A 108 1.55 15.55 -9.92
N GLY A 109 1.97 16.47 -9.05
CA GLY A 109 1.25 17.71 -8.76
C GLY A 109 1.17 18.71 -9.91
N LYS A 110 2.06 18.60 -10.90
CA LYS A 110 2.07 19.42 -12.12
C LYS A 110 1.45 18.69 -13.33
N GLY A 111 0.63 17.68 -13.09
CA GLY A 111 0.03 16.84 -14.12
C GLY A 111 0.85 15.58 -14.40
N CYS A 112 0.41 14.81 -15.41
CA CYS A 112 1.06 13.56 -15.77
C CYS A 112 2.57 13.76 -16.06
N PRO A 113 3.50 12.99 -15.47
CA PRO A 113 4.92 13.20 -15.69
C PRO A 113 5.42 12.95 -17.11
N ARG A 114 4.56 12.38 -17.96
CA ARG A 114 4.87 12.03 -19.34
C ARG A 114 4.29 13.02 -20.35
N CYS A 115 3.08 13.52 -20.14
CA CYS A 115 2.42 14.44 -21.08
C CYS A 115 2.19 15.84 -20.50
N HIS A 116 2.50 16.05 -19.21
CA HIS A 116 2.36 17.30 -18.46
C HIS A 116 0.95 17.90 -18.44
N LYS A 117 -0.08 17.11 -18.82
CA LYS A 117 -1.49 17.51 -18.81
C LYS A 117 -2.21 17.01 -17.57
N MET A 118 -3.26 17.74 -17.21
CA MET A 118 -4.23 17.42 -16.17
C MET A 118 -5.64 17.71 -16.70
N PRO A 119 -6.47 16.68 -17.02
CA PRO A 119 -6.22 15.25 -16.89
C PRO A 119 -5.15 14.70 -17.85
N CYS A 120 -4.65 13.50 -17.57
CA CYS A 120 -3.65 12.83 -18.41
C CYS A 120 -4.21 12.55 -19.82
N ALA A 121 -3.44 12.87 -20.87
CA ALA A 121 -3.79 12.57 -22.26
C ALA A 121 -2.92 11.45 -22.88
N CYS A 122 -2.19 10.69 -22.07
CA CYS A 122 -1.43 9.57 -22.58
C CYS A 122 -2.38 8.47 -23.08
N PRO A 123 -2.11 7.85 -24.25
CA PRO A 123 -2.80 6.62 -24.60
C PRO A 123 -2.46 5.54 -23.56
N PRO A 124 -3.39 4.63 -23.25
CA PRO A 124 -3.12 3.46 -22.44
C PRO A 124 -1.83 2.77 -22.87
N SER A 125 -0.98 2.42 -21.90
CA SER A 125 0.34 1.82 -22.14
C SER A 125 0.25 0.51 -22.95
N TRP A 126 -0.90 -0.17 -22.91
CA TRP A 126 -1.21 -1.33 -23.75
C TRP A 126 -1.17 -1.02 -25.26
N PHE A 127 -1.60 0.16 -25.71
CA PHE A 127 -1.57 0.56 -27.13
C PHE A 127 -0.15 0.77 -27.69
N LYS A 128 0.86 0.97 -26.83
CA LYS A 128 2.24 1.12 -27.28
C LYS A 128 2.91 -0.19 -27.70
N LYS A 129 2.47 -1.33 -27.13
CA LYS A 129 3.09 -2.64 -27.40
C LYS A 129 2.44 -3.40 -28.54
N HIS A 130 1.17 -3.11 -28.86
CA HIS A 130 0.39 -3.90 -29.81
C HIS A 130 -0.13 -3.11 -31.02
N GLY A 131 0.34 -1.87 -31.21
CA GLY A 131 -0.29 -0.94 -32.14
C GLY A 131 -1.66 -0.49 -31.61
N THR A 132 -2.12 0.68 -32.07
CA THR A 132 -3.54 0.98 -32.02
C THR A 132 -4.30 -0.03 -32.89
N PRO A 133 -5.55 -0.39 -32.56
CA PRO A 133 -6.46 -0.96 -33.55
C PRO A 133 -6.50 -0.10 -34.82
#